data_AF-A0A482R621-F1
#
_entry.id   AF-A0A482R621-F1
#
_cell.length_a   1.000
_cell.length_b   1.000
_cell.length_c   1.000
_cell.angle_alpha   90.00
_cell.angle_beta   90.00
_cell.angle_gamma   90.00
#
_symmetry.space_group_name_H-M   'P 1'
#
loop_
_entity.id
_entity.type
_entity.pdbx_description
1 polymer ?
#
loop_
_entity_poly.entity_id
_entity_poly.type
_entity_poly.pdbx_seq_one_letter_code
_entity_poly.pdbx_strand_id
1 'polypeptide(L)'
;MRATRPRCRRRCGPPRAAPDTPLPWRAARRCTVRGPRPFTTAAISRVRTRSCQHVSVRAPTTFRVTADESGALVAPTCVEVCESVKLLGAVGLARRRLRLSCGALTVSNVKLKFALDGATGEPTGFMVYPLLDSNGVIEEFMLMANYFVAERLAAVCGPRALLRCHPPIDSTRCGGVSSFLHALGITPDFRSAGCINATM
;
A
#
# COMPACT_ATOMS: atom_id res chain seq x y z
N MET A 1 -25.75 31.28 -18.80
CA MET A 1 -26.34 30.31 -17.83
C MET A 1 -25.21 29.44 -17.28
N ARG A 2 -24.81 29.63 -16.02
CA ARG A 2 -23.70 28.91 -15.38
C ARG A 2 -24.22 27.60 -14.78
N ALA A 3 -23.80 26.46 -15.33
CA ALA A 3 -24.10 25.15 -14.76
C ALA A 3 -23.26 24.93 -13.49
N THR A 4 -23.91 25.04 -12.33
CA THR A 4 -23.35 24.69 -11.03
C THR A 4 -23.18 23.18 -10.92
N ARG A 5 -21.93 22.69 -10.87
CA ARG A 5 -21.62 21.29 -10.55
C ARG A 5 -22.08 20.96 -9.12
N PRO A 6 -22.70 19.78 -8.87
CA PRO A 6 -23.09 19.39 -7.53
C PRO A 6 -21.84 19.11 -6.68
N ARG A 7 -21.64 19.90 -5.63
CA ARG A 7 -20.60 19.67 -4.62
C ARG A 7 -20.95 18.39 -3.87
N CYS A 8 -20.21 17.30 -4.13
CA CYS A 8 -20.20 16.14 -3.24
C CYS A 8 -19.62 16.56 -1.89
N ARG A 9 -20.48 17.00 -0.96
CA ARG A 9 -20.15 17.31 0.43
C ARG A 9 -20.02 16.01 1.23
N ARG A 10 -19.00 15.20 0.93
CA ARG A 10 -18.42 14.28 1.91
C ARG A 10 -16.91 14.45 1.85
N ARG A 11 -16.43 15.47 2.57
CA ARG A 11 -15.03 15.53 2.98
C ARG A 11 -14.78 14.29 3.84
N CYS A 12 -14.11 13.29 3.28
CA CYS A 12 -13.40 12.30 4.07
C CYS A 12 -12.21 13.04 4.73
N GLY A 13 -12.51 13.87 5.73
CA GLY A 13 -11.51 14.37 6.65
C GLY A 13 -11.07 13.24 7.58
N PRO A 14 -9.85 13.31 8.14
CA PRO A 14 -9.45 12.39 9.19
C PRO A 14 -10.48 12.44 10.33
N PRO A 15 -10.79 11.31 11.00
CA PRO A 15 -11.74 11.30 12.11
C PRO A 15 -11.29 12.32 13.16
N ARG A 16 -12.20 13.21 13.59
CA ARG A 16 -11.94 14.18 14.64
C ARG A 16 -11.44 13.44 15.89
N ALA A 17 -10.28 13.83 16.39
CA ALA A 17 -9.78 13.37 17.67
C ALA A 17 -10.75 13.80 18.77
N ALA A 18 -11.20 12.86 19.60
CA ALA A 18 -11.90 13.16 20.84
C ALA A 18 -10.89 13.69 21.89
N PRO A 19 -11.30 14.58 22.81
CA PRO A 19 -10.38 15.21 23.75
C PRO A 19 -9.96 14.25 24.88
N ASP A 20 -8.66 14.29 25.15
CA ASP A 20 -7.89 13.96 26.36
C ASP A 20 -8.56 13.12 27.47
N THR A 21 -8.15 11.86 27.55
CA THR A 21 -8.03 11.10 28.81
C THR A 21 -6.77 10.22 28.75
N PRO A 22 -5.90 10.23 29.77
CA PRO A 22 -4.73 9.37 29.81
C PRO A 22 -5.17 7.98 30.29
N LEU A 23 -5.22 7.01 29.37
CA LEU A 23 -5.40 5.60 29.74
C LEU A 23 -4.20 4.75 29.32
N PRO A 24 -3.70 3.89 30.23
CA PRO A 24 -2.52 3.09 30.04
C PRO A 24 -2.76 2.00 28.99
N TRP A 25 -1.73 1.82 28.15
CA TRP A 25 -1.53 0.79 27.14
C TRP A 25 -2.58 -0.34 27.10
N ARG A 26 -3.57 -0.22 26.21
CA ARG A 26 -4.22 -1.38 25.61
C ARG A 26 -3.97 -1.36 24.11
N ALA A 27 -3.47 -2.49 23.61
CA ALA A 27 -3.12 -2.74 22.23
C ALA A 27 -4.21 -2.25 21.28
N ALA A 28 -3.91 -1.16 20.57
CA ALA A 28 -4.79 -0.65 19.54
C ALA A 28 -4.81 -1.66 18.39
N ARG A 29 -5.89 -2.43 18.29
CA ARG A 29 -6.28 -3.23 17.10
C ARG A 29 -6.52 -2.36 15.85
N ARG A 30 -6.22 -1.06 15.92
CA ARG A 30 -6.28 -0.08 14.84
C ARG A 30 -4.85 0.33 14.50
N CYS A 31 -4.41 -0.04 13.29
CA CYS A 31 -3.19 0.47 12.68
C CYS A 31 -3.39 1.98 12.38
N THR A 32 -3.22 2.81 13.40
CA THR A 32 -3.29 4.27 13.32
C THR A 32 -1.86 4.78 13.40
N VAL A 33 -1.47 5.63 12.45
CA VAL A 33 -0.14 6.25 12.48
C VAL A 33 -0.16 7.32 13.56
N ARG A 34 0.69 7.16 14.58
CA ARG A 34 0.79 8.08 15.71
C ARG A 34 1.78 9.21 15.39
N GLY A 35 1.23 10.42 15.21
CA GLY A 35 1.94 11.71 15.22
C GLY A 35 2.88 11.98 14.02
N PRO A 36 3.16 13.25 13.69
CA PRO A 36 4.13 13.60 12.67
C PRO A 36 5.55 13.30 13.20
N ARG A 37 6.21 12.29 12.63
CA ARG A 37 7.67 12.16 12.78
C ARG A 37 8.36 13.10 11.80
N PRO A 38 9.48 13.76 12.18
CA PRO A 38 10.22 14.58 11.24
C PRO A 38 10.71 13.73 10.07
N PHE A 39 10.56 14.23 8.85
CA PHE A 39 11.28 13.68 7.70
C PHE A 39 12.75 14.00 7.91
N THR A 40 13.58 12.97 8.01
CA THR A 40 15.03 13.11 8.19
C THR A 40 15.76 12.41 7.05
N THR A 41 16.92 12.93 6.72
CA THR A 41 17.90 12.19 5.93
C THR A 41 18.61 11.22 6.86
N ALA A 42 18.64 9.94 6.50
CA ALA A 42 19.31 8.90 7.28
C ALA A 42 20.26 8.10 6.38
N ALA A 43 21.44 7.76 6.91
CA ALA A 43 22.33 6.80 6.29
C ALA A 43 21.86 5.39 6.69
N ILE A 44 21.63 4.52 5.69
CA ILE A 44 21.16 3.15 5.91
C ILE A 44 22.22 2.19 5.37
N SER A 45 22.75 1.33 6.22
CA SER A 45 23.56 0.19 5.81
C SER A 45 22.64 -0.99 5.45
N ARG A 46 22.76 -1.50 4.23
CA ARG A 46 21.93 -2.61 3.76
C ARG A 46 22.52 -3.94 4.23
N VAL A 47 21.80 -4.64 5.11
CA VAL A 47 22.13 -6.03 5.46
C VAL A 47 21.59 -6.94 4.35
N ARG A 48 22.47 -7.82 3.84
CA ARG A 48 22.33 -8.73 2.68
C ARG A 48 20.88 -9.14 2.32
N THR A 49 20.46 -8.89 1.07
CA THR A 49 19.13 -9.24 0.55
C THR A 49 19.08 -10.66 -0.02
N ARG A 50 18.12 -11.51 0.41
CA ARG A 50 17.69 -12.71 -0.34
C ARG A 50 16.42 -12.42 -1.15
N SER A 51 16.20 -13.17 -2.22
CA SER A 51 15.03 -13.04 -3.12
C SER A 51 13.72 -13.29 -2.38
N CYS A 52 12.61 -12.77 -2.90
CA CYS A 52 11.28 -12.77 -2.27
C CYS A 52 10.64 -14.17 -2.04
N GLN A 53 11.33 -15.26 -2.34
CA GLN A 53 10.78 -16.62 -2.42
C GLN A 53 10.58 -17.34 -1.06
N HIS A 54 11.00 -16.77 0.07
CA HIS A 54 10.98 -17.46 1.38
C HIS A 54 10.47 -16.60 2.55
N VAL A 55 9.20 -16.19 2.54
CA VAL A 55 8.58 -15.58 3.73
C VAL A 55 7.23 -16.26 4.02
N SER A 56 7.19 -17.10 5.04
CA SER A 56 5.95 -17.65 5.63
C SER A 56 5.84 -17.22 7.10
N VAL A 57 4.65 -16.76 7.49
CA VAL A 57 4.45 -15.89 8.66
C VAL A 57 3.74 -16.61 9.81
N ARG A 58 4.38 -16.65 10.99
CA ARG A 58 3.75 -16.86 12.32
C ARG A 58 4.35 -15.82 13.27
N ALA A 59 3.51 -15.06 13.98
CA ALA A 59 3.85 -13.76 14.57
C ALA A 59 4.66 -13.83 15.89
N PRO A 60 5.60 -12.88 16.09
CA PRO A 60 5.93 -12.33 17.41
C PRO A 60 5.73 -10.80 17.47
N THR A 61 5.81 -10.24 18.68
CA THR A 61 5.08 -9.02 19.07
C THR A 61 5.90 -7.73 19.27
N THR A 62 7.23 -7.68 19.12
CA THR A 62 7.98 -6.43 19.37
C THR A 62 9.32 -6.35 18.64
N PHE A 63 9.60 -5.19 18.02
CA PHE A 63 10.88 -4.84 17.39
C PHE A 63 11.68 -3.90 18.32
N ARG A 64 12.90 -4.29 18.70
CA ARG A 64 13.89 -3.44 19.39
C ARG A 64 15.12 -3.29 18.49
N VAL A 65 15.65 -2.07 18.39
CA VAL A 65 17.01 -1.85 17.87
C VAL A 65 17.96 -2.10 19.04
N THR A 66 18.82 -3.09 18.93
CA THR A 66 19.87 -3.38 19.93
C THR A 66 21.09 -2.53 19.59
N ALA A 67 21.32 -1.48 20.38
CA ALA A 67 22.66 -0.90 20.51
C ALA A 67 23.39 -1.70 21.60
N ASP A 68 24.68 -1.96 21.41
CA ASP A 68 25.50 -2.44 22.53
C ASP A 68 25.65 -1.34 23.60
N GLU A 69 26.18 -1.69 24.78
CA GLU A 69 26.48 -0.74 25.86
C GLU A 69 27.47 0.37 25.43
N SER A 70 28.13 0.19 24.27
CA SER A 70 29.12 1.10 23.65
C SER A 70 28.52 2.05 22.59
N GLY A 71 27.25 1.90 22.23
CA GLY A 71 26.59 2.69 21.17
C GLY A 71 26.93 2.28 19.73
N ALA A 72 27.64 1.18 19.52
CA ALA A 72 27.92 0.60 18.21
C ALA A 72 26.70 -0.16 17.67
N LEU A 73 26.43 0.04 16.37
CA LEU A 73 25.37 -0.67 15.66
C LEU A 73 25.77 -2.13 15.46
N VAL A 74 25.15 -3.05 16.21
CA VAL A 74 25.32 -4.49 16.03
C VAL A 74 24.53 -4.92 14.79
N ALA A 75 25.16 -5.73 13.92
CA ALA A 75 24.48 -6.27 12.77
C ALA A 75 23.33 -7.20 13.24
N PRO A 76 22.10 -7.02 12.74
CA PRO A 76 20.97 -7.82 13.16
C PRO A 76 21.14 -9.28 12.74
N THR A 77 20.72 -10.19 13.61
CA THR A 77 20.73 -11.62 13.34
C THR A 77 19.67 -12.00 12.31
N CYS A 78 19.83 -13.15 11.64
CA CYS A 78 18.84 -13.63 10.67
C CYS A 78 17.45 -13.84 11.31
N VAL A 79 17.41 -14.20 12.59
CA VAL A 79 16.16 -14.40 13.35
C VAL A 79 15.43 -13.07 13.53
N GLU A 80 16.13 -12.04 13.98
CA GLU A 80 15.56 -10.69 14.17
C GLU A 80 15.02 -10.11 12.87
N VAL A 81 15.75 -10.28 11.76
CA VAL A 81 15.28 -9.85 10.44
C VAL A 81 14.02 -10.60 10.03
N CYS A 82 13.98 -11.93 10.21
CA CYS A 82 12.80 -12.73 9.90
C CYS A 82 11.57 -12.29 10.72
N GLU A 83 11.74 -12.06 12.02
CA GLU A 83 10.65 -11.59 12.90
C GLU A 83 10.14 -10.21 12.51
N SER A 84 11.05 -9.31 12.15
CA SER A 84 10.70 -7.97 11.68
C SER A 84 9.89 -8.01 10.38
N VAL A 85 10.29 -8.85 9.42
CA VAL A 85 9.56 -9.03 8.16
C VAL A 85 8.16 -9.61 8.40
N LYS A 86 8.02 -10.55 9.35
CA LYS A 86 6.72 -11.10 9.75
C LYS A 86 5.81 -10.03 10.37
N LEU A 87 6.36 -9.17 11.22
CA LEU A 87 5.61 -8.05 11.81
C LEU A 87 5.19 -7.03 10.75
N LEU A 88 6.10 -6.68 9.81
CA LEU A 88 5.76 -5.86 8.65
C LEU A 88 4.63 -6.49 7.82
N GLY A 89 4.69 -7.81 7.62
CA GLY A 89 3.63 -8.55 6.93
C GLY A 89 2.26 -8.41 7.59
N ALA A 90 2.19 -8.60 8.92
CA ALA A 90 0.95 -8.45 9.67
C ALA A 90 0.38 -7.01 9.58
N VAL A 91 1.25 -6.00 9.69
CA VAL A 91 0.87 -4.59 9.57
C VAL A 91 0.40 -4.27 8.14
N GLY A 92 1.14 -4.72 7.12
CA GLY A 92 0.79 -4.52 5.71
C GLY A 92 -0.57 -5.12 5.38
N LEU A 93 -0.85 -6.34 5.85
CA LEU A 93 -2.15 -6.99 5.65
C LEU A 93 -3.30 -6.21 6.30
N ALA A 94 -3.09 -5.72 7.53
CA ALA A 94 -4.09 -4.91 8.21
C ALA A 94 -4.37 -3.58 7.47
N ARG A 95 -3.33 -2.95 6.91
CA ARG A 95 -3.48 -1.74 6.09
C ARG A 95 -4.19 -2.01 4.78
N ARG A 96 -3.88 -3.11 4.09
CA ARG A 96 -4.59 -3.52 2.88
C ARG A 96 -6.08 -3.69 3.12
N ARG A 97 -6.45 -4.37 4.22
CA ARG A 97 -7.86 -4.53 4.62
C ARG A 97 -8.55 -3.19 4.85
N LEU A 98 -7.89 -2.26 5.53
CA LEU A 98 -8.40 -0.90 5.75
C LEU A 98 -8.57 -0.15 4.43
N ARG A 99 -7.60 -0.24 3.51
CA ARG A 99 -7.64 0.43 2.21
C ARG A 99 -8.82 -0.06 1.36
N LEU A 100 -9.03 -1.37 1.31
CA LEU A 100 -10.17 -1.96 0.59
C LEU A 100 -11.51 -1.61 1.24
N SER A 101 -11.61 -1.61 2.57
CA SER A 101 -12.84 -1.19 3.26
C SER A 101 -13.15 0.30 3.09
N CYS A 102 -12.12 1.13 2.84
CA CYS A 102 -12.28 2.53 2.43
C CYS A 102 -12.66 2.71 0.95
N GLY A 103 -12.88 1.63 0.19
CA GLY A 103 -13.33 1.69 -1.20
C GLY A 103 -12.21 1.80 -2.23
N ALA A 104 -10.99 1.32 -1.91
CA ALA A 104 -9.94 1.20 -2.91
C ALA A 104 -10.24 0.08 -3.91
N LEU A 105 -9.77 0.28 -5.14
CA LEU A 105 -9.88 -0.67 -6.24
C LEU A 105 -8.56 -1.41 -6.45
N THR A 106 -8.63 -2.72 -6.61
CA THR A 106 -7.51 -3.58 -7.00
C THR A 106 -7.70 -4.02 -8.44
N VAL A 107 -6.79 -3.60 -9.33
CA VAL A 107 -6.74 -4.07 -10.71
C VAL A 107 -5.38 -4.70 -10.95
N SER A 108 -5.36 -6.01 -11.18
CA SER A 108 -4.14 -6.74 -11.51
C SER A 108 -4.07 -6.98 -13.01
N ASN A 109 -3.00 -6.49 -13.64
CA ASN A 109 -2.64 -6.87 -15.00
C ASN A 109 -1.70 -8.08 -14.96
N VAL A 110 -1.91 -9.05 -15.84
CA VAL A 110 -0.99 -10.17 -16.03
C VAL A 110 0.32 -9.64 -16.57
N LYS A 111 1.42 -9.93 -15.87
CA LYS A 111 2.78 -9.59 -16.31
C LYS A 111 3.48 -10.86 -16.75
N LEU A 112 4.14 -10.81 -17.91
CA LEU A 112 4.96 -11.91 -18.41
C LEU A 112 6.42 -11.67 -18.03
N LYS A 113 7.13 -12.75 -17.72
CA LYS A 113 8.57 -12.80 -17.55
C LYS A 113 9.14 -13.75 -18.59
N PHE A 114 10.10 -13.27 -19.36
CA PHE A 114 10.77 -14.07 -20.39
C PHE A 114 12.06 -14.65 -19.84
N ALA A 115 12.33 -15.91 -20.17
CA ALA A 115 13.65 -16.52 -20.03
C ALA A 115 14.41 -16.22 -21.32
N LEU A 116 15.56 -15.55 -21.20
CA LEU A 116 16.41 -15.20 -22.33
C LEU A 116 17.64 -16.11 -22.34
N ASP A 117 18.05 -16.53 -23.53
CA ASP A 117 19.33 -17.21 -23.72
C ASP A 117 20.47 -16.22 -23.47
N GLY A 118 21.51 -16.66 -22.75
CA GLY A 118 22.61 -15.80 -22.32
C GLY A 118 23.57 -15.40 -23.44
N ALA A 119 23.62 -16.18 -24.52
CA ALA A 119 24.51 -15.92 -25.66
C ALA A 119 23.82 -15.08 -26.76
N THR A 120 22.58 -15.43 -27.11
CA THR A 120 21.84 -14.78 -28.21
C THR A 120 20.93 -13.65 -27.76
N GLY A 121 20.50 -13.65 -26.48
CA GLY A 121 19.50 -12.72 -25.96
C GLY A 121 18.07 -13.02 -26.42
N GLU A 122 17.85 -14.11 -27.17
CA GLU A 122 16.53 -14.50 -27.67
C GLU A 122 15.68 -15.14 -26.57
N PRO A 123 14.35 -14.94 -26.60
CA PRO A 123 13.45 -15.53 -25.61
C PRO A 123 13.30 -17.03 -25.84
N THR A 124 13.85 -17.84 -24.94
CA THR A 124 13.70 -19.30 -24.93
C THR A 124 12.33 -19.72 -24.41
N GLY A 125 11.68 -18.88 -23.60
CA GLY A 125 10.36 -19.17 -23.05
C GLY A 125 9.77 -18.01 -22.26
N PHE A 126 8.53 -18.18 -21.83
CA PHE A 126 7.81 -17.20 -21.01
C PHE A 126 7.11 -17.87 -19.83
N MET A 127 6.92 -17.09 -18.77
CA MET A 127 6.15 -17.47 -17.59
C MET A 127 5.33 -16.28 -17.10
N VAL A 128 4.18 -16.55 -16.49
CA VAL A 128 3.40 -15.51 -15.80
C VAL A 128 4.13 -15.15 -14.51
N TYR A 129 4.31 -13.85 -14.26
CA TYR A 129 4.95 -13.35 -13.05
C TYR A 129 4.04 -13.59 -11.82
N PRO A 130 4.45 -14.41 -10.85
CA PRO A 130 3.63 -14.67 -9.67
C PRO A 130 3.69 -13.47 -8.71
N LEU A 131 2.53 -12.98 -8.30
CA LEU A 131 2.45 -12.02 -7.20
C LEU A 131 2.53 -12.78 -5.87
N LEU A 132 3.63 -12.59 -5.16
CA LEU A 132 3.86 -13.13 -3.81
C LEU A 132 3.34 -12.17 -2.73
N ASP A 133 3.07 -12.68 -1.53
CA ASP A 133 2.66 -11.87 -0.37
C ASP A 133 3.68 -10.77 -0.05
N SER A 134 4.97 -11.07 -0.21
CA SER A 134 6.07 -10.10 -0.06
C SER A 134 5.88 -8.86 -0.95
N ASN A 135 5.35 -9.03 -2.17
CA ASN A 135 5.05 -7.91 -3.05
C ASN A 135 3.94 -7.03 -2.47
N GLY A 136 2.90 -7.65 -1.91
CA GLY A 136 1.81 -6.93 -1.26
C GLY A 136 2.26 -6.17 0.00
N VAL A 137 3.18 -6.74 0.78
CA VAL A 137 3.79 -6.02 1.92
C VAL A 137 4.51 -4.78 1.43
N ILE A 138 5.41 -4.93 0.46
CA ILE A 138 6.17 -3.80 -0.10
C ILE A 138 5.21 -2.74 -0.67
N GLU A 139 4.18 -3.15 -1.41
CA GLU A 139 3.18 -2.25 -1.98
C GLU A 139 2.52 -1.37 -0.90
N GLU A 140 2.03 -1.96 0.19
CA GLU A 140 1.33 -1.21 1.24
C GLU A 140 2.22 -0.19 1.97
N PHE A 141 3.50 -0.52 2.17
CA PHE A 141 4.45 0.43 2.76
C PHE A 141 4.87 1.52 1.77
N MET A 142 5.02 1.20 0.49
CA MET A 142 5.29 2.19 -0.56
C MET A 142 4.12 3.17 -0.71
N LEU A 143 2.87 2.68 -0.71
CA LEU A 143 1.67 3.51 -0.75
C LEU A 143 1.59 4.43 0.47
N MET A 144 1.90 3.92 1.66
CA MET A 144 1.92 4.72 2.89
C MET A 144 2.99 5.81 2.85
N ALA A 145 4.20 5.49 2.39
CA ALA A 145 5.27 6.48 2.25
C ALA A 145 4.87 7.59 1.26
N ASN A 146 4.33 7.21 0.10
CA ASN A 146 3.86 8.15 -0.91
C ASN A 146 2.75 9.07 -0.37
N TYR A 147 1.81 8.53 0.41
CA TYR A 147 0.76 9.32 1.06
C TYR A 147 1.34 10.39 2.00
N PHE A 148 2.27 10.01 2.89
CA PHE A 148 2.84 10.96 3.85
C PHE A 148 3.71 12.02 3.18
N VAL A 149 4.48 11.66 2.16
CA VAL A 149 5.25 12.63 1.38
C VAL A 149 4.31 13.59 0.66
N ALA A 150 3.24 13.09 0.03
CA ALA A 150 2.24 13.92 -0.64
C ALA A 150 1.55 14.88 0.34
N GLU A 151 1.15 14.41 1.53
CA GLU A 151 0.56 15.24 2.58
C GLU A 151 1.51 16.36 3.02
N ARG A 152 2.79 16.02 3.22
CA ARG A 152 3.81 17.01 3.60
C ARG A 152 4.08 18.02 2.50
N LEU A 153 4.23 17.56 1.26
CA LEU A 153 4.45 18.43 0.10
C LEU A 153 3.26 19.38 -0.12
N ALA A 154 2.02 18.87 0.00
CA ALA A 154 0.84 19.71 -0.10
C ALA A 154 0.80 20.79 0.98
N ALA A 155 1.21 20.46 2.22
CA ALA A 155 1.25 21.41 3.32
C ALA A 155 2.37 22.46 3.19
N VAL A 156 3.54 22.10 2.66
CA VAL A 156 4.72 23.00 2.60
C VAL A 156 4.79 23.77 1.28
N CYS A 157 4.59 23.09 0.15
CA CYS A 157 4.76 23.65 -1.19
C CYS A 157 3.46 24.20 -1.79
N GLY A 158 2.31 23.89 -1.18
CA GLY A 158 0.99 24.38 -1.59
C GLY A 158 0.73 24.14 -3.09
N PRO A 159 0.47 25.19 -3.90
CA PRO A 159 0.16 25.05 -5.32
C PRO A 159 1.34 24.55 -6.18
N ARG A 160 2.58 24.59 -5.66
CA ARG A 160 3.79 24.09 -6.35
C ARG A 160 4.11 22.63 -5.99
N ALA A 161 3.26 21.97 -5.21
CA ALA A 161 3.46 20.58 -4.84
C ALA A 161 3.26 19.65 -6.06
N LEU A 162 4.26 18.81 -6.33
CA LEU A 162 4.14 17.76 -7.34
C LEU A 162 3.32 16.60 -6.78
N LEU A 163 2.08 16.46 -7.23
CA LEU A 163 1.14 15.42 -6.78
C LEU A 163 0.62 14.59 -7.95
N ARG A 164 0.25 13.34 -7.65
CA ARG A 164 -0.38 12.43 -8.62
C ARG A 164 -1.83 12.21 -8.25
N CYS A 165 -2.74 12.40 -9.21
CA CYS A 165 -4.17 12.16 -9.04
C CYS A 165 -4.70 11.33 -10.22
N HIS A 166 -5.53 10.32 -9.94
CA HIS A 166 -6.23 9.57 -10.97
C HIS A 166 -7.63 10.16 -11.17
N PRO A 167 -8.04 10.55 -12.39
CA PRO A 167 -9.39 11.05 -12.64
C PRO A 167 -10.44 9.93 -12.45
N PRO A 168 -11.71 10.28 -12.21
CA PRO A 168 -12.79 9.31 -12.21
C PRO A 168 -12.93 8.66 -13.60
N ILE A 169 -13.45 7.42 -13.62
CA ILE A 169 -13.70 6.69 -14.87
C ILE A 169 -14.83 7.37 -15.65
N ASP A 170 -14.67 7.46 -16.96
CA ASP A 170 -15.67 8.02 -17.88
C ASP A 170 -16.94 7.13 -17.91
N SER A 171 -18.11 7.75 -17.72
CA SER A 171 -19.40 7.07 -17.70
C SER A 171 -19.75 6.38 -19.02
N THR A 172 -19.28 6.92 -20.15
CA THR A 172 -19.52 6.30 -21.48
C THR A 172 -18.83 4.95 -21.59
N ARG A 173 -17.58 4.87 -21.12
CA ARG A 173 -16.78 3.64 -21.08
C ARG A 173 -17.36 2.62 -20.11
N CYS A 174 -17.83 3.07 -18.94
CA CYS A 174 -18.52 2.20 -18.00
C CYS A 174 -19.78 1.58 -18.62
N GLY A 175 -20.56 2.36 -19.38
CA GLY A 175 -21.75 1.86 -20.07
C GLY A 175 -21.43 0.72 -21.04
N GLY A 176 -20.40 0.89 -21.88
CA GLY A 176 -19.97 -0.14 -22.83
C GLY A 176 -19.53 -1.44 -22.15
N VAL A 177 -18.73 -1.34 -21.08
CA VAL A 177 -18.30 -2.51 -20.28
C VAL A 177 -19.50 -3.15 -19.58
N SER A 178 -20.43 -2.35 -19.06
CA SER A 178 -21.65 -2.85 -18.42
C SER A 178 -22.49 -3.68 -19.37
N SER A 179 -22.74 -3.19 -20.59
CA SER A 179 -23.49 -3.93 -21.62
C SER A 179 -22.80 -5.24 -21.99
N PHE A 180 -21.48 -5.22 -22.13
CA PHE A 180 -20.70 -6.43 -22.41
C PHE A 180 -20.80 -7.47 -21.28
N LEU A 181 -20.65 -7.05 -20.02
CA LEU A 181 -20.75 -7.94 -18.86
C LEU A 181 -22.17 -8.47 -18.66
N HIS A 182 -23.20 -7.65 -18.91
CA HIS A 182 -24.60 -8.10 -18.87
C HIS A 182 -24.90 -9.17 -19.92
N ALA A 183 -24.32 -9.07 -21.12
CA ALA A 183 -24.44 -10.11 -22.14
C ALA A 183 -23.82 -11.45 -21.68
N LEU A 184 -22.83 -11.40 -20.77
CA LEU A 184 -22.23 -12.57 -20.13
C LEU A 184 -22.96 -13.01 -18.83
N GLY A 185 -24.06 -12.36 -18.47
CA GLY A 185 -24.83 -12.65 -17.26
C GLY A 185 -24.25 -12.06 -15.96
N ILE A 186 -23.26 -11.17 -16.04
CA ILE A 186 -22.63 -10.52 -14.88
C ILE A 186 -23.22 -9.11 -14.71
N THR A 187 -23.55 -8.73 -13.47
CA THR A 187 -24.16 -7.43 -13.15
C THR A 187 -23.17 -6.52 -12.41
N PRO A 188 -22.35 -5.71 -13.12
CA PRO A 188 -21.34 -4.86 -12.49
C PRO A 188 -21.93 -3.60 -11.84
N ASP A 189 -21.40 -3.20 -10.67
CA ASP A 189 -21.74 -1.90 -10.04
C ASP A 189 -20.60 -0.88 -10.18
N PHE A 190 -20.81 0.13 -11.02
CA PHE A 190 -19.84 1.21 -11.30
C PHE A 190 -20.01 2.47 -10.43
N ARG A 191 -20.83 2.45 -9.37
CA ARG A 191 -21.07 3.64 -8.52
C ARG A 191 -19.81 4.20 -7.85
N SER A 192 -18.88 3.34 -7.48
CA SER A 192 -17.62 3.73 -6.86
C SER A 192 -16.51 2.72 -7.14
N ALA A 193 -15.26 3.12 -6.95
CA ALA A 193 -14.10 2.23 -7.04
C ALA A 193 -14.24 1.00 -6.11
N GLY A 194 -14.81 1.19 -4.91
CA GLY A 194 -15.09 0.11 -3.98
C GLY A 194 -16.20 -0.84 -4.43
N CYS A 195 -17.24 -0.31 -5.09
CA CYS A 195 -18.31 -1.13 -5.67
C CYS A 195 -17.74 -2.04 -6.77
N ILE A 196 -16.91 -1.48 -7.66
CA ILE A 196 -16.25 -2.25 -8.71
C ILE A 196 -15.40 -3.38 -8.11
N ASN A 197 -14.64 -3.08 -7.06
CA ASN A 197 -13.82 -4.08 -6.38
C ASN A 197 -14.66 -5.16 -5.66
N ALA A 198 -15.90 -4.88 -5.28
CA ALA A 198 -16.79 -5.84 -4.65
C ALA A 198 -17.50 -6.75 -5.66
N THR A 199 -17.62 -6.32 -6.93
CA THR A 199 -18.20 -7.12 -8.01
C THR A 199 -17.17 -8.01 -8.73
N MET A 200 -15.88 -7.64 -8.69
CA MET A 200 -14.77 -8.46 -9.18
C MET A 200 -14.55 -9.69 -8.31
#